data_AF-A0A8X8GFM3-F1
#
_entry.id   AF-A0A8X8GFM3-F1
#
_cell.length_a   1.000
_cell.length_b   1.000
_cell.length_c   1.000
_cell.angle_alpha   90.00
_cell.angle_beta   90.00
_cell.angle_gamma   90.00
#
_symmetry.space_group_name_H-M   'P 1'
#
loop_
_entity.id
_entity.type
_entity.pdbx_description
1 polymer ?
#
loop_
_entity_poly.entity_id
_entity_poly.type
_entity_poly.pdbx_seq_one_letter_code
_entity_poly.pdbx_strand_id
1 'polypeptide(L)'
;MRMTLKMLTLSLVSASGLFMTHAFAASDKIEVTQQQVSKEELAAIYVLSDICPSLIKTDAAFNKGFDHLLKDYMSNDKDPKATLKSLAKQKDFQRALKEAKSDAKKAGDTENTAICNDISNYQS
;
A
#
# COMPACT_ATOMS: atom_id res chain seq x y z
N MET A 1 -32.25 -16.93 -59.56
CA MET A 1 -30.79 -17.12 -59.68
C MET A 1 -30.27 -17.41 -58.25
N ARG A 2 -30.08 -18.68 -57.85
CA ARG A 2 -28.77 -19.38 -57.73
C ARG A 2 -27.61 -18.43 -57.37
N MET A 3 -26.71 -18.66 -56.42
CA MET A 3 -26.52 -19.63 -55.34
C MET A 3 -25.28 -19.14 -54.55
N THR A 4 -25.08 -19.69 -53.34
CA THR A 4 -23.80 -19.82 -52.60
C THR A 4 -23.08 -18.57 -52.08
N LEU A 5 -23.20 -18.34 -50.77
CA LEU A 5 -22.15 -17.68 -49.98
C LEU A 5 -21.18 -18.78 -49.50
N LYS A 6 -19.96 -18.78 -50.04
CA LYS A 6 -18.88 -19.71 -49.71
C LYS A 6 -18.36 -19.44 -48.30
N MET A 7 -18.33 -20.50 -47.49
CA MET A 7 -17.62 -20.59 -46.22
C MET A 7 -16.13 -20.29 -46.40
N LEU A 8 -15.54 -19.51 -45.50
CA LEU A 8 -14.11 -19.57 -45.21
C LEU A 8 -13.94 -19.78 -43.70
N THR A 9 -13.73 -21.04 -43.33
CA THR A 9 -13.30 -21.49 -42.01
C THR A 9 -11.85 -21.04 -41.80
N LEU A 10 -11.61 -20.20 -40.78
CA LEU A 10 -10.26 -19.91 -40.30
C LEU A 10 -10.09 -20.55 -38.93
N SER A 11 -9.52 -21.75 -38.93
CA SER A 11 -9.06 -22.45 -37.73
C SER A 11 -7.75 -21.80 -37.26
N LEU A 12 -7.77 -21.11 -36.12
CA LEU A 12 -6.55 -20.79 -35.38
C LEU A 12 -6.43 -21.74 -34.19
N VAL A 13 -5.44 -22.62 -34.29
CA VAL A 13 -4.84 -23.33 -33.16
C VAL A 13 -4.09 -22.32 -32.30
N SER A 14 -4.34 -22.31 -30.99
CA SER A 14 -3.42 -21.72 -30.02
C SER A 14 -3.33 -22.67 -28.83
N ALA A 15 -2.24 -23.43 -28.82
CA ALA A 15 -1.80 -24.20 -27.68
C ALA A 15 -1.47 -23.22 -26.54
N SER A 16 -2.19 -23.33 -25.43
CA SER A 16 -1.79 -22.70 -24.16
C SER A 16 -1.37 -23.82 -23.22
N GLY A 17 -0.07 -24.04 -23.12
CA GLY A 17 0.53 -24.70 -21.96
C GLY A 17 0.68 -23.70 -20.82
N LEU A 18 0.90 -24.25 -19.61
CA LEU A 18 1.03 -23.60 -18.30
C LEU A 18 -0.36 -23.27 -17.71
N PHE A 19 -0.72 -23.71 -16.51
CA PHE A 19 0.03 -23.61 -15.27
C PHE A 19 -0.17 -24.84 -14.37
N MET A 20 0.90 -25.30 -13.72
CA MET A 20 0.80 -26.15 -12.54
C MET A 20 -0.05 -25.43 -11.49
N THR A 21 -1.19 -26.03 -11.15
CA THR A 21 -1.93 -25.68 -9.94
C THR A 21 -1.09 -26.12 -8.74
N HIS A 22 -0.45 -25.15 -8.08
CA HIS A 22 0.05 -25.38 -6.72
C HIS A 22 -1.17 -25.48 -5.82
N ALA A 23 -1.68 -26.70 -5.65
CA ALA A 23 -2.64 -27.01 -4.61
C ALA A 23 -1.91 -26.97 -3.27
N PHE A 24 -1.99 -25.84 -2.57
CA PHE A 24 -1.60 -25.80 -1.16
C PHE A 24 -2.72 -26.46 -0.37
N ALA A 25 -2.45 -27.69 0.08
CA ALA A 25 -3.32 -28.46 0.94
C ALA A 25 -3.53 -27.71 2.26
N ALA A 26 -4.81 -27.53 2.62
CA ALA A 26 -5.23 -27.00 3.90
C ALA A 26 -4.70 -27.89 5.05
N SER A 27 -4.07 -27.26 6.03
CA SER A 27 -3.95 -27.79 7.38
C SER A 27 -4.63 -26.81 8.31
N ASP A 28 -5.64 -27.30 9.04
CA ASP A 28 -6.43 -26.57 10.04
C ASP A 28 -5.56 -26.14 11.24
N LYS A 29 -4.74 -25.13 11.00
CA LYS A 29 -4.30 -24.17 11.99
C LYS A 29 -4.57 -22.82 11.34
N ILE A 30 -5.55 -22.08 11.84
CA ILE A 30 -5.66 -20.65 11.54
C ILE A 30 -4.46 -20.00 12.23
N GLU A 31 -3.29 -20.14 11.62
CA GLU A 31 -2.18 -19.25 11.84
C GLU A 31 -2.70 -17.89 11.40
N VAL A 32 -3.00 -17.03 12.37
CA VAL A 32 -3.17 -15.60 12.13
C VAL A 32 -1.82 -15.16 11.59
N THR A 33 -1.62 -15.24 10.28
CA THR A 33 -0.41 -14.78 9.63
C THR A 33 -0.29 -13.33 10.04
N GLN A 34 0.69 -13.02 10.90
CA GLN A 34 1.01 -11.64 11.22
C GLN A 34 1.33 -10.99 9.88
N GLN A 35 0.40 -10.18 9.39
CA GLN A 35 0.54 -9.51 8.10
C GLN A 35 1.82 -8.69 8.19
N GLN A 36 2.85 -9.10 7.43
CA GLN A 36 4.09 -8.37 7.39
C GLN A 36 3.80 -7.01 6.78
N VAL A 37 4.02 -5.95 7.54
CA VAL A 37 3.84 -4.58 7.07
C VAL A 37 4.78 -4.34 5.89
N SER A 38 4.18 -3.91 4.78
CA SER A 38 4.87 -3.70 3.51
C SER A 38 5.64 -2.37 3.48
N LYS A 39 6.58 -2.24 2.54
CA LYS A 39 7.32 -0.99 2.36
C LYS A 39 6.41 0.12 1.84
N GLU A 40 5.39 -0.23 1.08
CA GLU A 40 4.37 0.65 0.53
C GLU A 40 3.54 1.28 1.66
N GLU A 41 3.10 0.49 2.64
CA GLU A 41 2.38 0.99 3.81
C GLU A 41 3.25 1.94 4.65
N LEU A 42 4.50 1.55 4.94
CA LEU A 42 5.42 2.40 5.68
C LEU A 42 5.76 3.68 4.90
N ALA A 43 5.92 3.59 3.58
CA ALA A 43 6.18 4.75 2.73
C ALA A 43 5.00 5.73 2.75
N ALA A 44 3.76 5.24 2.74
CA ALA A 44 2.57 6.07 2.90
C ALA A 44 2.58 6.80 4.24
N ILE A 45 2.84 6.10 5.35
CA ILE A 45 2.93 6.70 6.68
C ILE A 45 4.05 7.75 6.75
N TYR A 46 5.21 7.48 6.12
CA TYR A 46 6.29 8.45 6.04
C TYR A 46 5.87 9.72 5.28
N VAL A 47 5.18 9.58 4.15
CA VAL A 47 4.70 10.73 3.36
C VAL A 47 3.70 11.58 4.16
N LEU A 48 2.85 10.96 4.98
CA LEU A 48 1.95 11.71 5.87
C LEU A 48 2.72 12.59 6.86
N SER A 49 3.85 12.12 7.40
CA SER A 49 4.71 12.95 8.26
C SER A 49 5.34 14.16 7.53
N ASP A 50 5.49 14.07 6.21
CA ASP A 50 6.08 15.12 5.36
C ASP A 50 5.03 16.18 4.97
N ILE A 51 3.81 15.75 4.62
CA ILE A 51 2.78 16.65 4.06
C ILE A 51 1.82 17.23 5.10
N CYS A 52 1.54 16.52 6.20
CA CYS A 52 0.58 16.99 7.20
C CYS A 52 0.96 18.32 7.87
N PRO A 53 2.26 18.63 8.14
CA PRO A 53 2.64 19.92 8.70
C PRO A 53 2.27 21.14 7.84
N SER A 54 2.09 20.97 6.52
CA SER A 54 1.61 22.04 5.64
C SER A 54 0.10 22.11 5.49
N LEU A 55 -0.63 21.06 5.89
CA LEU A 55 -2.07 20.92 5.66
C LEU A 55 -2.90 21.20 6.92
N ILE A 56 -2.36 20.86 8.09
CA ILE A 56 -3.03 21.05 9.38
C ILE A 56 -2.05 21.57 10.43
N LYS A 57 -2.60 22.01 11.57
CA LYS A 57 -1.79 22.28 12.76
C LYS A 57 -1.31 20.95 13.36
N THR A 58 -0.01 20.73 13.35
CA THR A 58 0.61 19.55 13.99
C THR A 58 0.94 19.85 15.45
N ASP A 59 -0.02 19.56 16.34
CA ASP A 59 0.11 19.77 17.79
C ASP A 59 0.28 18.45 18.56
N ALA A 60 0.08 18.49 19.89
CA ALA A 60 0.25 17.32 20.74
C ALA A 60 -0.69 16.16 20.34
N ALA A 61 -1.90 16.44 19.84
CA ALA A 61 -2.84 15.42 19.41
C ALA A 61 -2.32 14.71 18.14
N PHE A 62 -1.88 15.49 17.14
CA PHE A 62 -1.24 14.92 15.95
C PHE A 62 -0.01 14.08 16.31
N ASN A 63 0.87 14.57 17.16
CA ASN A 63 2.07 13.83 17.56
C ASN A 63 1.72 12.50 18.24
N LYS A 64 0.75 12.51 19.17
CA LYS A 64 0.28 11.31 19.86
C LYS A 64 -0.36 10.32 18.89
N GLY A 65 -1.26 10.76 18.03
CA GLY A 65 -1.94 9.90 17.08
C GLY A 65 -0.99 9.34 16.01
N PHE A 66 -0.02 10.12 15.56
CA PHE A 66 1.04 9.63 14.67
C PHE A 66 1.94 8.59 15.35
N ASP A 67 2.26 8.76 16.63
CA ASP A 67 3.03 7.78 17.40
C ASP A 67 2.25 6.46 17.61
N HIS A 68 0.94 6.54 17.85
CA HIS A 68 0.07 5.36 17.89
C HIS A 68 0.00 4.65 16.53
N LEU A 69 -0.18 5.40 15.44
CA LEU A 69 -0.18 4.85 14.09
C LEU A 69 1.14 4.13 13.80
N LEU A 70 2.28 4.73 14.12
CA LEU A 70 3.56 4.07 13.96
C LEU A 70 3.70 2.80 14.80
N LYS A 71 3.14 2.79 16.02
CA LYS A 71 3.21 1.62 16.90
C LYS A 71 2.38 0.45 16.37
N ASP A 72 1.26 0.71 15.73
CA ASP A 72 0.43 -0.35 15.13
C ASP A 72 1.12 -1.01 13.94
N TYR A 73 1.82 -0.23 13.13
CA TYR A 73 2.54 -0.73 11.95
C TYR A 73 3.97 -1.23 12.27
N MET A 74 4.52 -0.88 13.43
CA MET A 74 5.88 -1.25 13.84
C MET A 74 5.91 -1.67 15.32
N SER A 75 4.98 -2.56 15.69
CA SER A 75 4.74 -2.95 17.09
C SER A 75 5.95 -3.53 17.81
N ASN A 76 6.82 -4.24 17.09
CA ASN A 76 8.04 -4.82 17.63
C ASN A 76 9.24 -3.85 17.65
N ASP A 77 9.11 -2.67 17.06
CA ASP A 77 10.17 -1.66 17.04
C ASP A 77 10.17 -0.84 18.35
N LYS A 78 11.37 -0.53 18.84
CA LYS A 78 11.60 0.27 20.05
C LYS A 78 11.49 1.76 19.78
N ASP A 79 11.81 2.19 18.57
CA ASP A 79 11.68 3.56 18.08
C ASP A 79 11.18 3.55 16.61
N PRO A 80 9.87 3.28 16.41
CA PRO A 80 9.25 3.26 15.09
C PRO A 80 9.55 4.50 14.24
N LYS A 81 9.60 5.68 14.87
CA LYS A 81 9.81 6.96 14.17
C LYS A 81 11.23 7.05 13.62
N ALA A 82 12.23 6.69 14.42
CA ALA A 82 13.62 6.64 13.95
C ALA A 82 13.83 5.56 12.88
N THR A 83 13.25 4.37 13.06
CA THR A 83 13.35 3.30 12.07
C THR A 83 12.69 3.68 10.75
N LEU A 84 11.50 4.26 10.76
CA LEU A 84 10.83 4.71 9.54
C LEU A 84 11.66 5.77 8.80
N LYS A 85 12.25 6.72 9.53
CA LYS A 85 13.17 7.72 8.97
C LYS A 85 14.44 7.08 8.39
N SER A 86 14.91 5.97 8.93
CA SER A 86 16.03 5.20 8.40
C SER A 86 15.65 4.47 7.11
N LEU A 87 14.50 3.79 7.10
CA LEU A 87 13.94 3.10 5.93
C LEU A 87 13.78 4.06 4.75
N ALA A 88 13.27 5.26 4.97
CA ALA A 88 13.10 6.30 3.95
C ALA A 88 14.40 6.70 3.23
N LYS A 89 15.58 6.36 3.75
CA LYS A 89 16.89 6.60 3.13
C LYS A 89 17.43 5.38 2.37
N GLN A 90 16.86 4.21 2.56
CA GLN A 90 17.33 2.98 1.92
C GLN A 90 16.95 2.95 0.43
N LYS A 91 17.85 2.42 -0.40
CA LYS A 91 17.69 2.40 -1.86
C LYS A 91 16.47 1.59 -2.31
N ASP A 92 16.24 0.48 -1.66
CA ASP A 92 15.14 -0.46 -1.90
C ASP A 92 13.79 -0.01 -1.30
N PHE A 93 13.77 1.12 -0.58
CA PHE A 93 12.56 1.79 -0.11
C PHE A 93 12.13 2.94 -1.04
N GLN A 94 13.05 3.47 -1.86
CA GLN A 94 12.79 4.64 -2.71
C GLN A 94 11.66 4.42 -3.72
N ARG A 95 11.46 3.19 -4.18
CA ARG A 95 10.37 2.87 -5.11
C ARG A 95 9.02 3.13 -4.43
N ALA A 96 8.79 2.51 -3.28
CA ALA A 96 7.58 2.69 -2.48
C ALA A 96 7.39 4.16 -2.07
N LEU A 97 8.47 4.84 -1.65
CA LEU A 97 8.42 6.26 -1.29
C LEU A 97 7.98 7.16 -2.47
N LYS A 98 8.48 6.88 -3.68
CA LYS A 98 8.09 7.64 -4.87
C LYS A 98 6.62 7.41 -5.23
N GLU A 99 6.16 6.16 -5.12
CA GLU A 99 4.75 5.79 -5.37
C GLU A 99 3.84 6.50 -4.35
N ALA A 100 4.12 6.39 -3.05
CA ALA A 100 3.37 7.07 -2.00
C ALA A 100 3.31 8.60 -2.17
N LYS A 101 4.42 9.25 -2.55
CA LYS A 101 4.44 10.69 -2.84
C LYS A 101 3.58 11.05 -4.05
N SER A 102 3.63 10.24 -5.09
CA SER A 102 2.80 10.40 -6.27
C SER A 102 1.31 10.28 -5.91
N ASP A 103 0.96 9.32 -5.07
CA ASP A 103 -0.44 9.06 -4.71
C ASP A 103 -0.99 10.15 -3.78
N ALA A 104 -0.22 10.59 -2.79
CA ALA A 104 -0.57 11.78 -2.00
C ALA A 104 -0.78 13.01 -2.89
N LYS A 105 0.08 13.22 -3.90
CA LYS A 105 -0.10 14.34 -4.84
C LYS A 105 -1.38 14.20 -5.67
N LYS A 106 -1.77 13.00 -6.08
CA LYS A 106 -3.00 12.76 -6.85
C LYS A 106 -4.26 12.95 -6.00
N ALA A 107 -4.22 12.54 -4.74
CA ALA A 107 -5.30 12.73 -3.77
C ALA A 107 -5.59 14.22 -3.53
N GLY A 108 -4.52 15.03 -3.49
CA GLY A 108 -4.61 16.47 -3.35
C GLY A 108 -4.93 16.92 -1.92
N ASP A 109 -4.88 18.24 -1.70
CA ASP A 109 -4.86 18.81 -0.35
C ASP A 109 -6.11 18.50 0.46
N THR A 110 -7.30 18.46 -0.17
CA THR A 110 -8.56 18.16 0.53
C THR A 110 -8.54 16.76 1.14
N GLU A 111 -8.17 15.75 0.36
CA GLU A 111 -8.14 14.36 0.81
C GLU A 111 -7.01 14.14 1.82
N ASN A 112 -5.82 14.68 1.55
CA ASN A 112 -4.70 14.59 2.49
C ASN A 112 -5.01 15.31 3.82
N THR A 113 -5.71 16.45 3.79
CA THR A 113 -6.12 17.17 5.01
C THR A 113 -7.07 16.32 5.86
N ALA A 114 -8.00 15.60 5.24
CA ALA A 114 -8.88 14.67 5.96
C ALA A 114 -8.05 13.57 6.66
N ILE A 115 -7.13 12.94 5.94
CA ILE A 115 -6.25 11.90 6.50
C ILE A 115 -5.37 12.46 7.63
N CYS A 116 -4.83 13.67 7.48
CA CYS A 116 -4.04 14.30 8.55
C CYS A 116 -4.87 14.61 9.80
N ASN A 117 -6.14 14.99 9.63
CA ASN A 117 -7.06 15.13 10.76
C ASN A 117 -7.40 13.77 11.39
N ASP A 118 -7.54 12.71 10.60
CA ASP A 118 -7.73 11.36 11.13
C ASP A 118 -6.54 10.92 11.98
N ILE A 119 -5.31 11.23 11.56
CA ILE A 119 -4.11 11.00 12.38
C ILE A 119 -4.20 11.77 13.70
N SER A 120 -4.65 13.02 13.68
CA SER A 120 -4.79 13.83 14.90
C SER A 120 -5.80 13.25 15.88
N ASN A 121 -6.76 12.47 15.39
CA ASN A 121 -7.79 11.80 16.17
C ASN A 121 -7.48 10.30 16.39
N TYR A 122 -6.35 9.80 15.89
CA TYR A 122 -6.04 8.38 15.89
C TYR A 122 -5.75 7.86 17.29
N GLN A 123 -6.64 7.01 17.82
CA GLN A 123 -6.55 6.42 19.17
C GLN A 123 -6.25 7.46 20.26
N SER A 124 -6.92 8.62 20.14
CA SER A 124 -6.76 9.79 21.03
C SER A 124 -7.28 9.55 22.44
#